data_AF-T0IHT2-F1
#
_entry.id   AF-T0IHT2-F1
#
_cell.length_a   1.000
_cell.length_b   1.000
_cell.length_c   1.000
_cell.angle_alpha   90.00
_cell.angle_beta   90.00
_cell.angle_gamma   90.00
#
_symmetry.space_group_name_H-M   'P 1'
#
loop_
_entity.id
_entity.type
_entity.pdbx_description
1 polymer ?
#
loop_
_entity_poly.entity_id
_entity_poly.type
_entity_poly.pdbx_seq_one_letter_code
_entity_poly.pdbx_strand_id
1 'polypeptide(L)'
;MKYAYFTQGGKLLTLASQQQEFPDPTIIAVEVPDDVRANAIFLDLETRTIRERVPFALNVGYNRVSNIPAGTNVAHDGELYHVEDGEIEFDANVIDAVWLHFDHPCFIAQYVAVPTGPEVL
;
A
#
# COMPACT_ATOMS: atom_id res chain seq x y z
N MET A 1 -13.25 20.12 -13.73
CA MET A 1 -13.05 18.71 -14.09
C MET A 1 -11.60 18.34 -13.85
N LYS A 2 -11.33 17.27 -13.10
CA LYS A 2 -9.97 16.81 -12.77
C LYS A 2 -9.76 15.41 -13.36
N TYR A 3 -8.52 15.09 -13.67
CA TYR A 3 -8.12 13.78 -14.22
C TYR A 3 -7.10 13.13 -13.31
N ALA A 4 -7.32 11.86 -12.97
CA ALA A 4 -6.40 11.00 -12.25
C ALA A 4 -5.71 10.06 -13.22
N TYR A 5 -4.42 9.87 -13.00
CA TYR A 5 -3.58 8.99 -13.80
C TYR A 5 -3.07 7.87 -12.91
N PHE A 6 -3.33 6.63 -13.31
CA PHE A 6 -3.01 5.45 -12.54
C PHE A 6 -2.02 4.55 -13.28
N THR A 7 -1.20 3.84 -12.53
CA THR A 7 -0.41 2.72 -13.08
C THR A 7 -1.32 1.56 -13.46
N GLN A 8 -0.78 0.57 -14.18
CA GLN A 8 -1.49 -0.69 -14.46
C GLN A 8 -1.88 -1.47 -13.20
N GLY A 9 -1.23 -1.21 -12.05
CA GLY A 9 -1.60 -1.77 -10.76
C GLY A 9 -2.65 -0.95 -9.99
N GLY A 10 -3.27 0.06 -10.63
CA GLY A 10 -4.29 0.91 -10.02
C GLY A 10 -3.76 1.94 -9.03
N LYS A 11 -2.44 2.10 -8.89
CA LYS A 11 -1.82 3.08 -8.00
C LYS A 11 -1.86 4.47 -8.63
N LEU A 12 -2.32 5.47 -7.87
CA LEU A 12 -2.35 6.86 -8.32
C LEU A 12 -0.93 7.39 -8.53
N LEU A 13 -0.67 7.95 -9.72
CA LEU A 13 0.55 8.67 -10.06
C LEU A 13 0.39 10.17 -9.83
N THR A 14 -0.64 10.77 -10.40
CA THR A 14 -0.88 12.21 -10.30
C THR A 14 -2.32 12.60 -10.60
N LEU A 15 -2.66 13.82 -10.23
CA LEU A 15 -3.92 14.50 -10.52
C LEU A 15 -3.65 15.78 -11.26
N ALA A 16 -4.38 15.99 -12.36
CA ALA A 16 -4.29 17.21 -13.15
C ALA A 16 -5.65 17.90 -13.23
N SER A 17 -5.64 19.24 -13.22
CA SER A 17 -6.82 20.08 -13.45
C SER A 17 -7.26 20.11 -14.92
N GLN A 18 -6.45 19.55 -15.81
CA GLN A 18 -6.72 19.43 -17.24
C GLN A 18 -6.24 18.06 -17.72
N GLN A 19 -6.81 17.58 -18.81
CA GLN A 19 -6.35 16.35 -19.44
C GLN A 19 -4.94 16.56 -19.98
N GLN A 20 -4.07 15.58 -19.77
CA GLN A 20 -2.69 15.54 -20.23
C GLN A 20 -2.48 14.24 -21.00
N GLU A 21 -1.70 14.32 -22.07
CA GLU A 21 -1.22 13.12 -22.75
C GLU A 21 -0.01 12.59 -21.99
N PHE A 22 -0.08 11.34 -21.55
CA PHE A 22 1.06 10.64 -21.00
C PHE A 22 1.75 9.86 -22.13
N PRO A 23 3.09 9.97 -22.27
CA PRO A 23 3.83 9.25 -23.30
C PRO A 23 3.84 7.74 -23.06
N ASP A 24 3.59 7.30 -21.82
CA ASP A 24 3.47 5.90 -21.47
C ASP A 24 2.03 5.42 -21.69
N PRO A 25 1.79 4.52 -22.69
CA PRO A 25 0.45 4.04 -23.00
C PRO A 25 -0.13 3.10 -21.93
N THR A 26 0.67 2.71 -20.94
CA THR A 26 0.21 1.87 -19.83
C THR A 26 -0.51 2.65 -18.74
N ILE A 27 -0.45 3.99 -18.79
CA ILE A 27 -1.11 4.87 -17.84
C ILE A 27 -2.60 4.96 -18.14
N ILE A 28 -3.41 4.73 -17.12
CA ILE A 28 -4.87 4.77 -17.22
C ILE A 28 -5.34 6.14 -16.71
N ALA A 29 -5.98 6.91 -17.59
CA ALA A 29 -6.57 8.20 -17.26
C ALA A 29 -8.07 8.05 -16.95
N VAL A 30 -8.52 8.60 -15.82
CA VAL A 30 -9.92 8.56 -15.40
C VAL A 30 -10.35 9.93 -14.88
N GLU A 31 -11.58 10.33 -15.19
CA GLU A 31 -12.19 11.55 -14.65
C GLU A 31 -12.47 11.40 -13.15
N VAL A 32 -12.17 12.43 -12.38
CA VAL A 32 -12.29 12.43 -10.92
C VAL A 32 -13.54 13.20 -10.50
N PRO A 33 -14.45 12.58 -9.73
CA PRO A 33 -15.57 13.30 -9.12
C PRO A 33 -15.08 14.43 -8.19
N ASP A 34 -15.84 15.52 -8.10
CA ASP A 34 -15.40 16.73 -7.40
C ASP A 34 -15.25 16.56 -5.87
N ASP A 35 -15.90 15.56 -5.30
CA ASP A 35 -15.94 15.25 -3.85
C ASP A 35 -14.83 14.29 -3.38
N VAL A 36 -14.05 13.73 -4.30
CA VAL A 36 -13.05 12.72 -3.98
C VAL A 36 -11.78 13.33 -3.39
N ARG A 37 -11.28 12.71 -2.30
CA ARG A 37 -9.99 13.05 -1.71
C ARG A 37 -8.85 12.59 -2.61
N ALA A 38 -8.40 13.51 -3.44
CA ALA A 38 -7.26 13.44 -4.36
C ALA A 38 -6.11 12.50 -3.92
N ASN A 39 -5.62 12.63 -2.68
CA ASN A 39 -4.42 11.89 -2.23
C ASN A 39 -4.72 10.52 -1.60
N ALA A 40 -5.98 10.10 -1.58
CA ALA A 40 -6.42 8.88 -0.91
C ALA A 40 -7.27 8.00 -1.83
N ILE A 41 -6.94 7.94 -3.12
CA ILE A 41 -7.65 7.10 -4.09
C ILE A 41 -6.77 6.08 -4.81
N PHE A 42 -7.45 5.09 -5.36
CA PHE A 42 -6.92 4.10 -6.28
C PHE A 42 -7.95 3.80 -7.37
N LEU A 43 -7.50 3.18 -8.45
CA LEU A 43 -8.38 2.67 -9.50
C LEU A 43 -8.63 1.18 -9.25
N ASP A 44 -9.90 0.83 -9.07
CA ASP A 44 -10.34 -0.56 -9.11
C ASP A 44 -10.31 -1.01 -10.58
N LEU A 45 -9.40 -1.93 -10.90
CA LEU A 45 -9.13 -2.35 -12.28
C LEU A 45 -10.25 -3.22 -12.85
N GLU A 46 -11.02 -3.90 -12.00
CA GLU A 46 -12.12 -4.76 -12.42
C GLU A 46 -13.33 -3.92 -12.85
N THR A 47 -13.71 -2.95 -12.02
CA THR A 47 -14.87 -2.08 -12.28
C THR A 47 -14.52 -0.84 -13.07
N ARG A 48 -13.23 -0.50 -13.18
CA ARG A 48 -12.71 0.77 -13.73
C ARG A 48 -13.26 2.01 -13.03
N THR A 49 -13.50 1.90 -11.73
CA THR A 49 -13.99 3.02 -10.91
C THR A 49 -12.96 3.48 -9.90
N ILE A 50 -12.92 4.79 -9.64
CA ILE A 50 -12.14 5.36 -8.55
C ILE A 50 -12.74 4.94 -7.22
N ARG A 51 -11.89 4.49 -6.28
CA ARG A 51 -12.29 4.15 -4.92
C ARG A 51 -11.33 4.80 -3.93
N GLU A 52 -11.82 5.05 -2.71
CA GLU A 52 -11.00 5.57 -1.64
C GLU A 52 -10.17 4.47 -0.99
N ARG A 53 -8.92 4.80 -0.67
CA ARG A 53 -8.03 3.94 0.09
C ARG A 53 -8.49 3.90 1.54
N VAL A 54 -8.39 2.72 2.14
CA VAL A 54 -8.68 2.52 3.55
C VAL A 54 -7.39 2.27 4.34
N PRO A 55 -7.36 2.54 5.65
CA PRO A 55 -6.24 2.11 6.49
C PRO A 55 -6.08 0.58 6.45
N PHE A 56 -4.86 0.09 6.63
CA PHE A 56 -4.67 -1.35 6.83
C PHE A 56 -5.26 -1.78 8.18
N ALA A 57 -5.83 -2.99 8.21
CA ALA A 57 -6.31 -3.63 9.44
C ALA A 57 -5.30 -4.69 9.93
N LEU A 58 -4.03 -4.29 10.09
CA LEU A 58 -2.96 -5.23 10.47
C LEU A 58 -3.12 -5.73 11.91
N ASN A 59 -2.72 -6.97 12.15
CA ASN A 59 -2.58 -7.55 13.48
C ASN A 59 -1.09 -7.66 13.83
N VAL A 60 -0.63 -6.83 14.76
CA VAL A 60 0.77 -6.79 15.21
C VAL A 60 0.93 -7.65 16.45
N GLY A 61 1.73 -8.69 16.35
CA GLY A 61 2.12 -9.58 17.44
C GLY A 61 3.60 -9.46 17.76
N TYR A 62 4.05 -10.23 18.74
CA TYR A 62 5.47 -10.42 19.00
C TYR A 62 6.09 -11.25 17.88
N ASN A 63 7.20 -10.79 17.31
CA ASN A 63 7.87 -11.41 16.16
C ASN A 63 6.99 -11.60 14.90
N ARG A 64 5.82 -10.97 14.81
CA ARG A 64 4.89 -11.25 13.70
C ARG A 64 3.97 -10.10 13.37
N VAL A 65 3.65 -9.96 12.08
CA VAL A 65 2.49 -9.20 11.60
C VAL A 65 1.63 -10.12 10.74
N SER A 66 0.32 -10.04 10.91
CA SER A 66 -0.66 -10.81 10.13
C SER A 66 -1.82 -9.94 9.65
N ASN A 67 -2.71 -10.54 8.86
CA ASN A 67 -3.80 -9.85 8.17
C ASN A 67 -3.28 -8.79 7.17
N ILE A 68 -2.13 -9.08 6.55
CA ILE A 68 -1.56 -8.27 5.49
C ILE A 68 -2.30 -8.63 4.19
N PRO A 69 -2.87 -7.67 3.46
CA PRO A 69 -3.47 -7.93 2.15
C PRO A 69 -2.43 -8.49 1.17
N ALA A 70 -2.78 -9.52 0.39
CA ALA A 70 -1.93 -10.04 -0.67
C ALA A 70 -1.56 -8.95 -1.69
N GLY A 71 -0.35 -9.02 -2.24
CA GLY A 71 0.21 -7.98 -3.11
C GLY A 71 0.78 -6.76 -2.37
N THR A 72 0.81 -6.78 -1.03
CA THR A 72 1.39 -5.67 -0.24
C THR A 72 2.92 -5.75 -0.31
N ASN A 73 3.54 -4.61 -0.59
CA ASN A 73 4.99 -4.47 -0.47
C ASN A 73 5.32 -3.98 0.94
N VAL A 74 6.26 -4.66 1.59
CA VAL A 74 6.75 -4.31 2.93
C VAL A 74 8.22 -3.99 2.85
N ALA A 75 8.59 -2.76 3.21
CA ALA A 75 9.99 -2.36 3.27
C ALA A 75 10.51 -2.41 4.70
N HIS A 76 11.67 -3.03 4.87
CA HIS A 76 12.38 -3.16 6.15
C HIS A 76 13.88 -3.30 5.88
N ASP A 77 14.71 -2.53 6.60
CA ASP A 77 16.18 -2.53 6.49
C ASP A 77 16.75 -2.42 5.07
N GLY A 78 16.04 -1.69 4.19
CA GLY A 78 16.43 -1.51 2.79
C GLY A 78 16.06 -2.68 1.88
N GLU A 79 15.48 -3.74 2.43
CA GLU A 79 14.86 -4.83 1.69
C GLU A 79 13.38 -4.55 1.43
N LEU A 80 12.87 -5.13 0.35
CA LEU A 80 11.46 -5.05 -0.05
C LEU A 80 10.91 -6.46 -0.19
N TYR A 81 9.95 -6.79 0.67
CA TYR A 81 9.23 -8.06 0.65
C TYR A 81 7.88 -7.89 -0.05
N HIS A 82 7.49 -8.88 -0.83
CA HIS A 82 6.17 -8.95 -1.44
C HIS A 82 5.35 -10.03 -0.73
N VAL A 83 4.27 -9.63 -0.07
CA VAL A 83 3.48 -10.52 0.80
C VAL A 83 2.29 -11.07 0.04
N GLU A 84 2.19 -12.40 -0.02
CA GLU A 84 1.12 -13.13 -0.71
C GLU A 84 0.29 -14.02 0.23
N ASP A 85 0.91 -14.51 1.30
CA ASP A 85 0.30 -15.37 2.32
C ASP A 85 -0.36 -14.60 3.47
N GLY A 86 -0.09 -13.30 3.55
CA GLY A 86 -0.74 -12.36 4.47
C GLY A 86 -0.08 -12.24 5.83
N GLU A 87 1.16 -12.70 5.97
CA GLU A 87 1.93 -12.60 7.20
C GLU A 87 3.42 -12.34 6.97
N ILE A 88 4.08 -11.81 8.00
CA ILE A 88 5.53 -11.70 8.10
C ILE A 88 5.89 -12.14 9.51
N GLU A 89 6.85 -13.06 9.61
CA GLU A 89 7.41 -13.54 10.87
C GLU A 89 8.91 -13.22 10.95
N PHE A 90 9.40 -12.94 12.15
CA PHE A 90 10.78 -12.58 12.43
C PHE A 90 11.42 -13.60 13.36
N ASP A 91 12.56 -14.16 12.95
CA ASP A 91 13.44 -14.88 13.88
C ASP A 91 14.38 -13.86 14.54
N ALA A 92 14.05 -13.45 15.75
CA ALA A 92 14.79 -12.46 16.51
C ALA A 92 15.28 -13.04 17.84
N ASN A 93 16.55 -12.79 18.15
CA ASN A 93 17.18 -13.25 19.39
C ASN A 93 17.46 -12.11 20.38
N VAL A 94 17.05 -10.88 20.04
CA VAL A 94 17.27 -9.66 20.83
C VAL A 94 15.94 -8.94 20.98
N ILE A 95 15.65 -8.48 22.21
CA ILE A 95 14.47 -7.68 22.48
C ILE A 95 14.64 -6.30 21.85
N ASP A 96 13.84 -6.00 20.83
CA ASP A 96 13.86 -4.74 20.10
C ASP A 96 12.48 -4.43 19.47
N ALA A 97 12.39 -3.37 18.67
CA ALA A 97 11.26 -3.07 17.80
C ALA A 97 11.72 -2.80 16.36
N VAL A 98 11.25 -3.61 15.41
CA VAL A 98 11.52 -3.40 13.99
C VAL A 98 10.43 -2.53 13.37
N TRP A 99 10.81 -1.58 12.51
CA TRP A 99 9.87 -0.74 11.79
C TRP A 99 9.65 -1.27 10.38
N LEU A 100 8.37 -1.50 10.05
CA LEU A 100 7.94 -1.96 8.74
C LEU A 100 7.12 -0.88 8.05
N HIS A 101 7.40 -0.64 6.77
CA HIS A 101 6.60 0.23 5.90
C HIS A 101 5.74 -0.59 4.95
N PHE A 102 4.43 -0.46 5.04
CA PHE A 102 3.46 -1.17 4.20
C PHE A 102 2.95 -0.26 3.07
N ASP A 103 3.08 -0.69 1.82
CA ASP A 103 2.54 0.00 0.64
C ASP A 103 1.70 -0.97 -0.21
N HIS A 104 0.45 -0.57 -0.47
CA HIS A 104 -0.48 -1.32 -1.31
C HIS A 104 -1.40 -0.33 -2.06
N PRO A 105 -1.78 -0.59 -3.33
CA PRO A 105 -2.64 0.33 -4.10
C PRO A 105 -3.94 0.71 -3.38
N CYS A 106 -4.64 -0.26 -2.80
CA CYS A 106 -5.94 -0.08 -2.14
C CYS A 106 -5.88 0.49 -0.72
N PHE A 107 -4.69 0.59 -0.10
CA PHE A 107 -4.57 0.98 1.31
C PHE A 107 -3.71 2.24 1.49
N ILE A 108 -3.96 2.97 2.57
CA ILE A 108 -3.12 4.10 2.97
C ILE A 108 -1.81 3.52 3.50
N ALA A 109 -0.68 3.93 2.90
CA ALA A 109 0.63 3.48 3.35
C ALA A 109 0.86 3.85 4.82
N GLN A 110 1.46 2.94 5.57
CA GLN A 110 1.66 3.12 7.01
C GLN A 110 2.95 2.47 7.51
N TYR A 111 3.47 3.04 8.61
CA TYR A 111 4.57 2.47 9.37
C TYR A 111 4.06 1.80 10.64
N VAL A 112 4.63 0.66 10.97
CA VAL A 112 4.29 -0.09 12.17
C VAL A 112 5.56 -0.55 12.87
N ALA A 113 5.61 -0.37 14.20
CA ALA A 113 6.62 -0.98 15.04
C ALA A 113 6.17 -2.37 15.49
N VAL A 114 6.99 -3.38 15.22
CA VAL A 114 6.75 -4.77 15.59
C VAL A 114 7.71 -5.12 16.71
N PRO A 115 7.22 -5.48 17.90
CA PRO A 115 8.10 -5.92 18.98
C PRO A 115 8.71 -7.27 18.63
N THR A 116 10.02 -7.42 18.85
CA THR A 116 10.77 -8.64 18.52
C THR A 116 11.61 -9.13 19.70
N GLY A 117 12.07 -10.39 19.62
CA GLY A 117 13.05 -11.01 20.53
C GLY A 117 12.83 -12.51 20.74
N PRO A 118 13.59 -13.15 21.65
CA PRO A 118 13.65 -14.61 21.71
C PRO A 118 12.30 -15.23 22.09
N GLU A 119 11.92 -16.31 21.41
CA GLU A 119 10.65 -17.02 21.66
C GLU A 119 10.60 -17.73 23.03
N VAL A 120 11.77 -17.99 23.60
CA VAL A 120 11.93 -18.61 24.93
C VAL A 120 12.89 -17.74 25.74
N LEU A 121 12.40 -17.21 26.87
CA LEU A 121 13.20 -16.51 27.87
C LEU A 121 13.80 -17.48 28.89
#